data_AF-A0A7C7D7C2-F1
#
_entry.id   AF-A0A7C7D7C2-F1
#
_cell.length_a   1.000
_cell.length_b   1.000
_cell.length_c   1.000
_cell.angle_alpha   90.00
_cell.angle_beta   90.00
_cell.angle_gamma   90.00
#
_symmetry.space_group_name_H-M   'P 1'
#
loop_
_entity.id
_entity.type
_entity.pdbx_description
1 polymer ?
#
loop_
_entity_poly.entity_id
_entity_poly.type
_entity_poly.pdbx_seq_one_letter_code
_entity_poly.pdbx_strand_id
1 'polypeptide(L)' 'MTENKSKEKFMANPVERHDTAAWRSDIKELKSESKVAIPTEDSVSEAKDWVDTNSLS' A
#
# COMPACT_ATOMS: atom_id res chain seq x y z
N MET A 1 -12.15 28.31 -28.74
CA MET A 1 -12.93 27.09 -28.47
C MET A 1 -11.98 26.09 -27.86
N THR A 2 -12.03 25.88 -26.54
CA THR A 2 -11.13 24.96 -25.85
C THR A 2 -11.77 23.59 -25.87
N GLU A 3 -11.27 22.69 -26.71
CA GLU A 3 -11.71 21.29 -26.73
C GLU A 3 -11.46 20.67 -25.36
N ASN A 4 -12.54 20.21 -24.72
CA ASN A 4 -12.45 19.44 -23.50
C ASN A 4 -11.79 18.09 -23.84
N LYS A 5 -10.50 17.95 -23.51
CA LYS A 5 -9.79 16.67 -23.55
C LYS A 5 -10.26 15.80 -22.39
N SER A 6 -11.48 15.27 -22.47
CA SER A 6 -11.93 14.24 -21.54
C SER A 6 -11.05 13.00 -21.71
N LYS A 7 -10.35 12.58 -20.65
CA LYS A 7 -9.57 11.34 -20.64
C LYS A 7 -10.48 10.17 -21.03
N GLU A 8 -10.01 9.31 -21.92
CA GLU A 8 -10.71 8.08 -22.26
C GLU A 8 -10.94 7.26 -20.98
N LYS A 9 -12.21 6.97 -20.70
CA LYS A 9 -12.59 5.96 -19.71
C LYS A 9 -12.15 4.63 -20.33
N PHE A 10 -11.40 3.79 -19.61
CA PHE A 10 -10.74 2.54 -20.08
C PHE A 10 -9.24 2.62 -20.47
N MET A 11 -8.42 3.46 -19.82
CA MET A 11 -6.94 3.48 -19.99
C MET A 11 -6.20 2.27 -19.36
N ALA A 12 -6.60 1.05 -19.70
CA ALA A 12 -6.14 -0.23 -19.16
C ALA A 12 -6.72 -0.59 -17.78
N ASN A 13 -7.19 -1.83 -17.65
CA ASN A 13 -7.60 -2.41 -16.39
C ASN A 13 -6.36 -2.43 -15.47
N PRO A 14 -6.37 -1.74 -14.31
CA PRO A 14 -5.20 -1.72 -13.44
C PRO A 14 -4.85 -3.15 -13.03
N VAL A 15 -3.67 -3.60 -13.42
CA VAL A 15 -3.18 -4.92 -13.03
C VAL A 15 -2.72 -4.81 -11.58
N GLU A 16 -3.34 -5.58 -10.70
CA GLU A 16 -2.92 -5.66 -9.31
C GLU A 16 -1.51 -6.25 -9.24
N ARG A 17 -0.57 -5.44 -8.75
CA ARG A 17 0.86 -5.74 -8.67
C ARG A 17 1.38 -5.33 -7.29
N HIS A 18 1.41 -6.28 -6.37
CA HIS A 18 1.86 -6.07 -4.98
C HIS A 18 3.39 -5.96 -4.87
N ASP A 19 4.12 -6.47 -5.85
CA ASP A 19 5.58 -6.39 -5.98
C ASP A 19 6.08 -4.95 -6.15
N THR A 20 5.30 -4.09 -6.79
CA THR A 20 5.64 -2.68 -7.00
C THR A 20 4.91 -1.73 -6.05
N ALA A 21 4.20 -2.24 -5.06
CA ALA A 21 3.43 -1.40 -4.15
C ALA A 21 4.35 -0.61 -3.22
N ALA A 22 3.99 0.63 -2.87
CA ALA A 22 4.81 1.49 -2.01
C ALA A 22 5.09 0.86 -0.62
N TRP A 23 4.12 0.12 -0.08
CA TRP A 23 4.21 -0.60 1.19
C TRP A 23 4.93 -1.96 1.09
N ARG A 24 5.36 -2.37 -0.11
CA ARG A 24 6.01 -3.69 -0.31
C ARG A 24 7.31 -3.80 0.47
N SER A 25 8.02 -2.69 0.62
CA SER A 25 9.27 -2.56 1.38
C SER A 25 9.08 -2.92 2.85
N ASP A 26 7.89 -2.68 3.39
CA ASP A 26 7.56 -2.88 4.80
C ASP A 26 7.25 -4.36 5.11
N ILE A 27 7.05 -5.18 4.07
CA ILE A 27 6.76 -6.61 4.18
C ILE A 27 8.04 -7.43 4.08
N LYS A 28 8.32 -8.23 5.11
CA LYS A 28 9.42 -9.19 5.12
C LYS A 28 9.09 -10.43 4.29
N GLU A 29 7.95 -11.05 4.56
CA GLU A 29 7.55 -12.31 3.94
C GLU A 29 6.03 -12.46 3.89
N LEU A 30 5.56 -13.44 3.12
CA LEU A 30 4.16 -13.83 3.08
C LEU A 30 4.02 -15.18 3.76
N LYS A 31 3.05 -15.30 4.67
CA LYS A 31 2.74 -16.57 5.32
C LYS A 31 2.33 -17.59 4.24
N SER A 32 2.94 -18.77 4.27
CA SER A 32 2.83 -19.78 3.20
C SER A 32 1.39 -20.21 2.89
N GLU A 33 0.59 -20.45 3.91
CA GLU A 33 -0.78 -20.97 3.75
C GLU A 33 -1.80 -19.85 3.51
N SER A 34 -1.77 -18.80 4.31
CA SER A 34 -2.78 -17.74 4.28
C SER A 34 -2.41 -16.55 3.40
N LYS A 35 -1.16 -16.50 2.89
CA LYS A 35 -0.60 -15.38 2.12
C LYS A 35 -0.74 -14.02 2.83
N VAL A 36 -0.74 -14.04 4.15
CA VAL A 36 -0.79 -12.82 4.96
C VAL A 36 0.61 -12.20 4.98
N ALA A 37 0.69 -10.91 4.72
CA ALA A 37 1.94 -10.15 4.76
C ALA A 37 2.44 -10.05 6.21
N ILE A 38 3.66 -10.51 6.43
CA ILE A 38 4.38 -10.38 7.70
C ILE A 38 5.27 -9.13 7.59
N PRO A 39 5.04 -8.10 8.42
CA PRO A 39 5.81 -6.87 8.36
C PRO A 39 7.24 -7.07 8.90
N THR A 40 8.11 -6.11 8.60
CA THR A 40 9.43 -5.95 9.22
C THR A 40 9.30 -5.39 10.63
N GLU A 41 10.35 -5.56 11.45
CA GLU A 41 10.37 -5.06 12.83
C GLU A 41 10.27 -3.53 12.90
N ASP A 42 11.02 -2.84 12.02
CA ASP A 42 10.99 -1.37 11.90
C ASP A 42 9.57 -0.88 11.63
N SER A 43 8.88 -1.48 10.66
CA SER A 43 7.49 -1.14 10.32
C SER A 43 6.53 -1.33 11.50
N VAL A 44 6.73 -2.38 12.31
CA VAL A 44 5.91 -2.62 13.52
C VAL A 44 6.17 -1.54 14.57
N SER A 45 7.43 -1.14 14.77
CA SER A 45 7.81 -0.10 15.73
C SER A 45 7.27 1.27 15.33
N GLU A 46 7.40 1.65 14.06
CA GLU A 46 6.88 2.91 13.52
C GLU A 46 5.35 2.97 13.61
N ALA A 47 4.67 1.86 13.28
CA ALA A 47 3.22 1.77 13.41
C ALA A 47 2.77 1.95 14.86
N LYS A 48 3.50 1.36 15.81
CA LYS A 48 3.24 1.54 17.24
C LYS A 48 3.42 3.00 17.66
N ASP A 49 4.55 3.62 17.31
CA ASP A 49 4.86 5.00 17.68
C ASP A 49 3.83 5.98 17.08
N TRP A 50 3.40 5.73 15.84
CA TRP A 50 2.36 6.51 15.19
C TRP A 50 1.03 6.38 15.93
N VAL A 51 0.61 5.15 16.29
CA VAL A 51 -0.61 4.94 17.08
C VAL A 51 -0.51 5.63 18.43
N ASP A 52 0.58 5.44 19.18
CA ASP A 52 0.75 6.02 20.51
C ASP A 52 0.75 7.57 20.46
N THR A 53 1.32 8.16 19.40
CA THR A 53 1.33 9.61 19.19
C THR A 53 -0.05 10.14 18.80
N ASN A 54 -0.81 9.39 18.00
CA ASN A 54 -2.05 9.85 17.38
C ASN A 54 -3.32 9.40 18.11
N SER A 55 -3.19 8.51 19.11
CA SER A 55 -4.30 7.99 19.93
C SER A 55 -4.57 8.82 21.19
N LEU A 56 -3.85 9.93 21.39
CA LEU A 56 -4.21 10.99 22.35
C LEU A 56 -5.33 11.85 21.76
N SER A 57 -6.57 11.34 21.79
CA SER A 57 -7.81 12.10 21.59
C SER A 57 -8.77 11.90 22.75
#